data_AF-A0A256GZE7-F1
#
_entry.id   AF-A0A256GZE7-F1
#
_cell.length_a   1.000
_cell.length_b   1.000
_cell.length_c   1.000
_cell.angle_alpha   90.00
_cell.angle_beta   90.00
_cell.angle_gamma   90.00
#
_symmetry.space_group_name_H-M   'P 1'
#
loop_
_entity.id
_entity.type
_entity.pdbx_description
1 polymer ?
#
loop_
_entity_poly.entity_id
_entity_poly.type
_entity_poly.pdbx_seq_one_letter_code
_entity_poly.pdbx_strand_id
1 'polypeptide(L)'
;MDRSSFAAANVALGNAPDAPGIEISMGGLTLECLTGIVSFAVAGGGFVVEHAGQRRGSWSIATLKAGEKLTIRPGPWGSWCYLALAGRLEASQWLGSVATHAMSGFGGGRLTSGQRLHILDAGWREEREGPIPCPITARPPKE
;
A
#
# COMPACT_ATOMS: atom_id res chain seq x y z
N MET A 1 -3.53 -11.64 8.50
CA MET A 1 -2.33 -10.79 8.59
C MET A 1 -2.60 -9.60 9.51
N ASP A 2 -1.62 -8.71 9.65
CA ASP A 2 -1.61 -7.54 10.54
C ASP A 2 -2.63 -6.46 10.14
N ARG A 3 -3.81 -6.49 10.77
CA ARG A 3 -4.89 -5.51 10.52
C ARG A 3 -4.54 -4.09 10.98
N SER A 4 -3.69 -3.97 11.99
CA SER A 4 -3.33 -2.68 12.58
C SER A 4 -2.48 -1.87 11.62
N SER A 5 -1.49 -2.49 10.98
CA SER A 5 -0.67 -1.81 9.97
C SER A 5 -1.45 -1.48 8.71
N PHE A 6 -2.37 -2.36 8.29
CA PHE A 6 -3.29 -2.07 7.18
C PHE A 6 -4.15 -0.83 7.46
N ALA A 7 -4.78 -0.78 8.64
CA ALA A 7 -5.57 0.37 9.06
C ALA A 7 -4.70 1.64 9.18
N ALA A 8 -3.48 1.52 9.70
CA ALA A 8 -2.55 2.64 9.83
C ALA A 8 -2.21 3.27 8.47
N ALA A 9 -1.93 2.47 7.44
CA ALA A 9 -1.66 2.99 6.08
C ALA A 9 -2.87 3.77 5.52
N ASN A 10 -4.08 3.26 5.73
CA ASN A 10 -5.30 3.93 5.27
C ASN A 10 -5.57 5.25 6.03
N VAL A 11 -5.56 5.20 7.36
CA VAL A 11 -5.82 6.36 8.22
C VAL A 11 -4.77 7.46 7.99
N ALA A 12 -3.53 7.07 7.72
CA ALA A 12 -2.45 7.98 7.36
C ALA A 12 -2.81 8.88 6.16
N LEU A 13 -3.54 8.36 5.16
CA LEU A 13 -4.05 9.13 4.01
C LEU A 13 -5.38 9.84 4.25
N GLY A 14 -6.01 9.60 5.41
CA GLY A 14 -7.37 10.07 5.72
C GLY A 14 -8.48 9.17 5.17
N ASN A 15 -8.16 7.96 4.73
CA ASN A 15 -9.15 6.97 4.32
C ASN A 15 -9.83 6.34 5.55
N ALA A 16 -10.97 5.65 5.33
CA ALA A 16 -11.52 4.73 6.31
C ALA A 16 -10.51 3.61 6.62
N PRO A 17 -10.40 3.13 7.87
CA PRO A 17 -9.40 2.14 8.27
C PRO A 17 -9.53 0.79 7.54
N ASP A 18 -10.71 0.49 7.01
CA ASP A 18 -11.05 -0.71 6.24
C ASP A 18 -11.10 -0.48 4.72
N ALA A 19 -10.72 0.72 4.24
CA ALA A 19 -10.70 1.01 2.82
C ALA A 19 -9.76 0.05 2.06
N PRO A 20 -10.10 -0.34 0.82
CA PRO A 20 -9.30 -1.27 0.02
C PRO A 20 -7.82 -0.85 -0.09
N GLY A 21 -6.92 -1.81 0.10
CA GLY A 21 -5.48 -1.63 -0.06
C GLY A 21 -4.83 -2.91 -0.55
N ILE A 22 -3.55 -2.82 -0.92
CA ILE A 22 -2.78 -3.95 -1.47
C ILE A 22 -1.90 -4.52 -0.37
N GLU A 23 -2.07 -5.79 -0.06
CA GLU A 23 -1.18 -6.56 0.79
C GLU A 23 0.02 -7.06 -0.03
N ILE A 24 1.23 -6.76 0.43
CA ILE A 24 2.49 -7.03 -0.27
C ILE A 24 3.31 -7.99 0.57
N SER A 25 3.58 -9.18 0.02
CA SER A 25 4.40 -10.21 0.64
C SER A 25 5.89 -10.03 0.32
N MET A 26 6.71 -11.00 0.72
CA MET A 26 8.12 -11.09 0.36
C MET A 26 8.39 -11.10 -1.16
N GLY A 27 7.39 -11.31 -2.02
CA GLY A 27 7.52 -11.17 -3.47
C GLY A 27 7.68 -9.73 -3.96
N GLY A 28 7.35 -8.74 -3.13
CA GLY A 28 7.40 -7.32 -3.49
C GLY A 28 6.30 -6.91 -4.48
N LEU A 29 6.36 -5.63 -4.88
CA LEU A 29 5.43 -5.03 -5.84
C LEU A 29 6.15 -3.96 -6.65
N THR A 30 5.78 -3.83 -7.92
CA THR A 30 6.19 -2.71 -8.77
C THR A 30 4.99 -2.20 -9.52
N LEU A 31 4.74 -0.89 -9.42
CA LEU A 31 3.67 -0.19 -10.11
C LEU A 31 4.24 1.00 -10.88
N GLU A 32 3.62 1.31 -12.01
CA GLU A 32 3.86 2.53 -12.77
C GLU A 32 2.55 3.32 -12.80
N CYS A 33 2.61 4.61 -12.50
CA CYS A 33 1.45 5.47 -12.65
C CYS A 33 1.33 5.88 -14.12
N LEU A 34 0.32 5.35 -14.79
CA LEU A 34 0.10 5.63 -16.21
C LEU A 34 -0.47 7.03 -16.43
N THR A 35 -1.32 7.50 -15.52
CA THR A 35 -2.06 8.76 -15.64
C THR A 35 -2.39 9.35 -14.28
N GLY A 36 -2.48 10.67 -14.19
CA GLY A 36 -2.94 11.39 -13.01
C GLY A 36 -1.90 11.50 -11.90
N ILE A 37 -2.40 11.68 -10.68
CA ILE A 37 -1.63 11.85 -9.45
C ILE A 37 -2.38 11.21 -8.28
N VAL A 38 -1.67 10.51 -7.40
CA VAL A 38 -2.27 9.86 -6.23
C VAL A 38 -1.27 9.78 -5.08
N SER A 39 -1.68 10.20 -3.89
CA SER A 39 -0.88 9.95 -2.68
C SER A 39 -1.03 8.50 -2.23
N PHE A 40 0.05 7.93 -1.73
CA PHE A 40 0.10 6.56 -1.25
C PHE A 40 0.80 6.49 0.11
N ALA A 41 0.44 5.48 0.89
CA ALA A 41 1.05 5.21 2.19
C ALA A 41 1.46 3.75 2.27
N VAL A 42 2.61 3.50 2.89
CA VAL A 42 3.09 2.15 3.17
C VAL A 42 3.25 1.96 4.68
N ALA A 43 2.73 0.88 5.24
CA ALA A 43 2.94 0.50 6.64
C ALA A 43 3.02 -1.03 6.80
N GLY A 44 3.55 -1.51 7.92
CA GLY A 44 3.77 -2.94 8.19
C GLY A 44 5.24 -3.27 8.41
N GLY A 45 5.70 -4.39 7.87
CA GLY A 45 7.11 -4.79 7.86
C GLY A 45 8.03 -3.67 7.39
N GLY A 46 9.31 -3.74 7.74
CA GLY A 46 10.34 -2.76 7.36
C GLY A 46 10.72 -2.86 5.89
N PHE A 47 9.76 -2.86 4.96
CA PHE A 47 10.01 -2.93 3.52
C PHE A 47 10.68 -1.66 3.01
N VAL A 48 11.43 -1.81 1.93
CA VAL A 48 12.10 -0.71 1.22
C VAL A 48 11.14 -0.18 0.15
N VAL A 49 10.90 1.13 0.18
CA VAL A 49 10.05 1.85 -0.76
C VAL A 49 10.93 2.74 -1.64
N GLU A 50 10.97 2.45 -2.93
CA GLU A 50 11.70 3.23 -3.95
C GLU A 50 10.70 3.94 -4.86
N HIS A 51 10.76 5.27 -4.89
CA HIS A 51 9.85 6.11 -5.66
C HIS A 51 10.53 7.44 -6.00
N ALA A 52 10.37 7.91 -7.25
CA ALA A 52 10.95 9.17 -7.74
C ALA A 52 12.46 9.34 -7.45
N GLY A 53 13.23 8.24 -7.60
CA GLY A 53 14.68 8.23 -7.33
C GLY A 53 15.06 8.27 -5.84
N GLN A 54 14.08 8.29 -4.93
CA GLN A 54 14.31 8.28 -3.49
C GLN A 54 14.01 6.91 -2.89
N ARG A 55 14.86 6.50 -1.94
CA ARG A 55 14.68 5.28 -1.15
C ARG A 55 14.23 5.66 0.26
N ARG A 56 13.12 5.08 0.70
CA ARG A 56 12.51 5.30 2.01
C ARG A 56 12.18 3.95 2.65
N GLY A 57 11.93 3.96 3.96
CA GLY A 57 11.33 2.81 4.63
C GLY A 57 9.82 2.80 4.47
N SER A 58 9.22 1.66 4.81
CA SER A 58 7.80 1.60 5.21
C SER A 58 7.53 2.56 6.37
N TRP A 59 6.25 2.74 6.69
CA TRP A 59 5.78 3.81 7.58
C TRP A 59 6.06 5.18 6.98
N SER A 60 5.63 5.39 5.75
CA SER A 60 5.80 6.64 5.02
C SER A 60 4.64 6.91 4.08
N ILE A 61 4.43 8.20 3.77
CA ILE A 61 3.49 8.74 2.80
C ILE A 61 4.28 9.48 1.73
N ALA A 62 3.94 9.25 0.47
CA ALA A 62 4.48 9.98 -0.67
C ALA A 62 3.42 10.08 -1.78
N THR A 63 3.74 10.77 -2.86
CA THR A 63 2.80 10.97 -3.98
C THR A 63 3.37 10.43 -5.28
N LEU A 64 2.60 9.58 -5.96
CA LEU A 64 2.92 9.00 -7.26
C LEU A 64 2.26 9.82 -8.37
N LYS A 65 3.04 10.25 -9.35
CA LYS A 65 2.59 11.03 -10.52
C LYS A 65 2.73 10.24 -11.81
N ALA A 66 1.99 10.63 -12.85
CA ALA A 66 2.08 10.02 -14.17
C ALA A 66 3.54 9.91 -14.66
N GLY A 67 3.92 8.73 -15.14
CA GLY A 67 5.27 8.37 -15.57
C GLY A 67 6.22 7.94 -14.44
N GLU A 68 5.83 8.10 -13.16
CA GLU A 68 6.64 7.65 -12.04
C GLU A 68 6.39 6.18 -11.71
N LYS A 69 7.46 5.55 -11.20
CA LYS A 69 7.49 4.16 -10.79
C LYS A 69 7.61 4.06 -9.27
N LEU A 70 6.79 3.21 -8.67
CA LEU A 70 6.86 2.80 -7.27
C LEU A 70 7.33 1.34 -7.23
N THR A 71 8.41 1.09 -6.50
CA THR A 71 8.91 -0.27 -6.24
C THR A 71 8.98 -0.51 -4.75
N ILE A 72 8.35 -1.57 -4.27
CA ILE A 72 8.33 -1.98 -2.87
C ILE A 72 8.95 -3.37 -2.78
N ARG A 73 10.01 -3.52 -1.99
CA ARG A 73 10.77 -4.77 -1.82
C ARG A 73 10.90 -5.14 -0.35
N PRO A 74 11.11 -6.42 -0.04
CA PRO A 74 11.44 -6.84 1.32
C PRO A 74 12.61 -6.05 1.89
N GLY A 75 12.56 -5.76 3.18
CA GLY A 75 13.63 -5.09 3.88
C GLY A 75 14.03 -5.84 5.15
N PRO A 76 14.63 -5.17 6.14
CA PRO A 76 15.28 -5.82 7.29
C PRO A 76 14.36 -6.68 8.19
N TRP A 77 13.04 -6.47 8.17
CA TRP A 77 12.13 -7.21 9.06
C TRP A 77 10.69 -7.25 8.55
N GLY A 78 9.91 -8.20 9.07
CA GLY A 78 8.49 -8.41 8.73
C GLY A 78 8.28 -9.11 7.38
N SER A 79 7.20 -9.88 7.27
CA SER A 79 6.90 -10.67 6.06
C SER A 79 5.89 -9.99 5.12
N TRP A 80 5.23 -8.94 5.60
CA TRP A 80 4.12 -8.27 4.92
C TRP A 80 4.18 -6.77 5.16
N CYS A 81 3.87 -5.98 4.14
CA CYS A 81 3.50 -4.58 4.27
C CYS A 81 2.23 -4.30 3.46
N TYR A 82 1.64 -3.13 3.65
CA TYR A 82 0.41 -2.71 3.01
C TYR A 82 0.60 -1.39 2.29
N LEU A 83 0.08 -1.31 1.09
CA LEU A 83 0.01 -0.09 0.30
C LEU A 83 -1.45 0.39 0.27
N ALA A 84 -1.67 1.58 0.82
CA ALA A 84 -2.92 2.32 0.69
C ALA A 84 -2.75 3.43 -0.36
N LEU A 85 -3.85 3.80 -1.04
CA LEU A 85 -3.91 4.87 -2.03
C LEU A 85 -5.01 5.85 -1.64
N ALA A 86 -4.77 7.15 -1.80
CA ALA A 86 -5.76 8.18 -1.51
C ALA A 86 -6.81 8.18 -2.63
N GLY A 87 -7.97 7.60 -2.36
CA GLY A 87 -9.03 7.35 -3.34
C GLY A 87 -9.65 5.97 -3.15
N ARG A 88 -10.43 5.53 -4.12
CA ARG A 88 -11.09 4.21 -4.11
C ARG A 88 -10.43 3.30 -5.12
N LEU A 89 -9.72 2.27 -4.63
CA LEU A 89 -9.19 1.20 -5.48
C LEU A 89 -10.36 0.37 -6.02
N GLU A 90 -10.49 0.36 -7.35
CA GLU A 90 -11.46 -0.50 -8.03
C GLU A 90 -10.97 -1.95 -8.01
N ALA A 91 -11.79 -2.83 -7.44
CA ALA A 91 -11.51 -4.25 -7.34
C ALA A 91 -12.83 -5.03 -7.33
N SER A 92 -12.78 -6.27 -7.84
CA SER A 92 -13.91 -7.19 -7.79
C SER A 92 -14.33 -7.46 -6.34
N GLN A 93 -15.63 -7.47 -6.11
CA GLN A 93 -16.20 -7.78 -4.80
C GLN A 93 -16.78 -9.19 -4.77
N TRP A 94 -16.70 -9.82 -3.60
CA TRP A 94 -17.38 -11.06 -3.30
C TRP A 94 -17.93 -11.00 -1.87
N LEU A 95 -19.22 -11.30 -1.71
CA LEU A 95 -19.95 -11.15 -0.45
C LEU A 95 -19.79 -9.75 0.20
N GLY A 96 -19.80 -8.70 -0.63
CA GLY A 96 -19.66 -7.30 -0.17
C GLY A 96 -18.25 -6.90 0.27
N SER A 97 -17.24 -7.75 0.06
CA SER A 97 -15.84 -7.46 0.39
C SER A 97 -14.95 -7.53 -0.85
N VAL A 98 -13.93 -6.67 -0.89
CA VAL A 98 -12.85 -6.73 -1.88
C VAL A 98 -11.69 -7.64 -1.47
N ALA A 99 -11.71 -8.18 -0.24
CA ALA A 99 -10.62 -8.99 0.27
C ALA A 99 -10.44 -10.27 -0.56
N THR A 100 -9.19 -10.56 -0.94
CA THR A 100 -8.88 -11.74 -1.76
C THR A 100 -8.91 -13.01 -0.91
N HIS A 101 -9.82 -13.92 -1.23
CA HIS A 101 -9.81 -15.27 -0.68
C HIS A 101 -8.97 -16.20 -1.56
N ALA A 102 -7.67 -16.28 -1.24
CA ALA A 102 -6.64 -16.88 -2.08
C ALA A 102 -6.94 -18.31 -2.58
N MET A 103 -7.56 -19.16 -1.75
CA MET A 103 -7.87 -20.55 -2.12
C MET A 103 -8.93 -20.64 -3.22
N SER A 104 -9.89 -19.72 -3.24
CA SER A 104 -10.99 -19.72 -4.21
C SER A 104 -10.77 -18.77 -5.40
N GLY A 105 -9.88 -17.78 -5.25
CA GLY A 105 -9.72 -16.70 -6.21
C GLY A 105 -10.78 -15.60 -6.16
N PHE A 106 -11.75 -15.67 -5.24
CA PHE A 106 -12.78 -14.63 -5.08
C PHE A 106 -12.27 -13.35 -4.41
N GLY A 107 -13.00 -12.25 -4.63
CA GLY A 107 -12.64 -10.90 -4.18
C GLY A 107 -11.72 -10.19 -5.16
N GLY A 108 -10.84 -9.32 -4.66
CA GLY A 108 -9.95 -8.48 -5.49
C GLY A 108 -8.89 -9.25 -6.30
N GLY A 109 -8.67 -10.53 -5.99
CA GLY A 109 -7.74 -11.39 -6.71
C GLY A 109 -6.27 -11.16 -6.36
N ARG A 110 -5.40 -11.99 -6.96
CA ARG A 110 -3.94 -11.81 -6.89
C ARG A 110 -3.50 -10.92 -8.03
N LEU A 111 -2.63 -9.95 -7.75
CA LEU A 111 -2.06 -9.09 -8.77
C LEU A 111 -1.09 -9.86 -9.67
N THR A 112 -1.17 -9.62 -10.96
CA THR A 112 -0.28 -10.20 -11.97
C THR A 112 0.43 -9.12 -12.79
N SER A 113 1.57 -9.47 -13.37
CA SER A 113 2.30 -8.54 -14.25
C SER A 113 1.42 -8.12 -15.43
N GLY A 114 1.44 -6.83 -15.77
CA GLY A 114 0.62 -6.25 -16.83
C GLY A 114 -0.81 -5.91 -16.44
N GLN A 115 -1.26 -6.28 -15.23
CA GLN A 115 -2.56 -5.85 -14.73
C GLN A 115 -2.60 -4.34 -14.50
N ARG A 116 -3.71 -3.71 -14.89
CA ARG A 116 -3.99 -2.29 -14.63
C ARG A 116 -4.90 -2.15 -13.42
N LEU A 117 -4.58 -1.18 -12.57
CA LEU A 117 -5.37 -0.83 -11.40
C LEU A 117 -5.95 0.57 -11.58
N HIS A 118 -7.22 0.73 -11.23
CA HIS A 118 -7.92 2.00 -11.35
C HIS A 118 -8.21 2.55 -9.96
N ILE A 119 -7.83 3.82 -9.73
CA ILE A 119 -8.12 4.55 -8.50
C ILE A 119 -9.15 5.63 -8.85
N LEU A 120 -10.38 5.45 -8.39
CA LEU A 120 -11.44 6.44 -8.53
C LEU A 120 -11.25 7.52 -7.46
N ASP A 121 -11.64 8.75 -7.80
CA ASP A 121 -11.55 9.90 -6.88
C ASP A 121 -10.14 10.06 -6.28
N ALA A 122 -9.11 9.83 -7.12
CA ALA A 122 -7.71 9.87 -6.72
C ALA A 122 -7.36 11.23 -6.10
N GLY A 123 -6.78 11.20 -4.91
CA GLY A 123 -6.48 12.36 -4.10
C GLY A 123 -4.98 12.63 -3.99
N TRP A 124 -4.63 13.91 -3.97
CA TRP A 124 -3.31 14.38 -3.52
C TRP A 124 -3.43 14.87 -2.07
N ARG A 125 -2.49 14.45 -1.21
CA ARG A 125 -2.40 14.75 0.22
C ARG A 125 -1.01 15.30 0.54
N GLU A 126 -0.65 16.41 -0.11
CA GLU A 126 0.68 17.03 0.03
C GLU A 126 1.02 17.32 1.50
N GLU A 127 0.03 17.79 2.26
CA GLU A 127 0.16 18.13 3.68
C GLU A 127 0.47 16.94 4.59
N ARG A 128 0.35 15.72 4.05
CA ARG A 128 0.60 14.47 4.78
C ARG A 128 1.89 13.78 4.34
N GLU A 129 2.60 14.27 3.33
CA GLU A 129 3.84 13.61 2.88
C GLU A 129 4.88 13.53 4.00
N GLY A 130 5.60 12.40 4.06
CA GLY A 130 6.65 12.17 5.05
C GLY A 130 6.42 10.93 5.90
N PRO A 131 7.04 10.87 7.10
CA PRO A 131 7.03 9.67 7.93
C PRO A 131 5.71 9.45 8.66
N ILE A 132 5.28 8.19 8.74
CA ILE A 132 4.23 7.72 9.65
C ILE A 132 4.93 7.25 10.93
N PRO A 133 4.50 7.66 12.13
CA PRO A 133 5.05 7.11 13.36
C PRO A 133 4.81 5.60 13.46
N CYS A 134 5.88 4.80 13.40
CA CYS A 134 5.80 3.35 13.58
C CYS A 134 5.52 3.02 15.05
N PRO A 135 4.37 2.41 15.40
CA PRO A 135 4.03 2.08 16.77
C PRO A 135 4.95 0.99 17.31
N ILE A 136 5.22 1.01 18.62
CA ILE A 136 6.11 0.04 19.28
C ILE A 136 5.64 -1.40 19.04
N THR A 137 4.32 -1.61 19.01
CA THR A 137 3.68 -2.91 18.77
C THR A 137 3.91 -3.47 17.38
N ALA A 138 4.28 -2.65 16.39
CA ALA A 138 4.58 -3.08 15.03
C ALA A 138 6.08 -3.30 14.79
N ARG A 139 6.95 -2.88 15.72
CA ARG A 139 8.40 -3.03 15.57
C ARG A 139 8.83 -4.48 15.84
N PRO A 140 9.93 -4.96 15.22
CA PRO A 140 10.50 -6.24 15.60
C PRO A 140 10.89 -6.22 17.09
N PRO A 141 10.83 -7.36 17.80
CA PRO A 141 11.36 -7.46 19.15
C PRO A 141 12.80 -6.96 19.19
N LYS A 142 13.18 -6.26 20.26
CA LYS A 142 14.59 -5.97 20.49
C LYS A 142 15.30 -7.29 20.77
N GLU A 143 16.39 -7.55 20.06
CA GLU A 143 17.34 -8.62 20.38
C GLU A 143 17.97 -8.42 21.76
#